data_AF-A0A961XVF9-F1
#
_entry.id   AF-A0A961XVF9-F1
#
_cell.length_a   1.000
_cell.length_b   1.000
_cell.length_c   1.000
_cell.angle_alpha   90.00
_cell.angle_beta   90.00
_cell.angle_gamma   90.00
#
_symmetry.space_group_name_H-M   'P 1'
#
loop_
_entity.id
_entity.type
_entity.pdbx_description
1 polymer ?
#
loop_
_entity_poly.entity_id
_entity_poly.type
_entity_poly.pdbx_seq_one_letter_code
_entity_poly.pdbx_strand_id
1 'polypeptide(L)'
;IIGNPPWDRMKLQQVEWFAARKREIALAQKAADRKRMIDELERNDDPLSGDFKKANERAEAATRMARSGGDYPLLSGGDVNIYSLFVERAMALVKRDGMVGLLTPSGIASDKTSSTFFKGVSTQGRLKALYDFENRRTRYNAAPFFPDVDSRFKFCVFVASPTPTAEAAMCAFFLQSVSELNDPEQRFALTAEDFSRVNPNTGTAPIFRSRRDAELTTAIYSSGRILSDRSGGEEIKAWPLKYSTMFHMTNDSGLFRTRRELEEQEGGWHKGGNRYGSLKGDWVPLYEGKMIQAFDHRAASVVVNPENQHRPAQPEPATFEQHCDPSWLPAPQFWVLEEKCKWSAGPGWVLGFKEITAPTNVRTFIAALLPTVAFGNKVPLLLREGETSDEWLLAANLNSIPFDYVTRQKVQGQTLNLFIVEQLPVIVPERFYDTKFGSSSATDVLRDIVLELTYTSQDMTPFARDMGYTDDAGNVFPPFGWDEERRLRLRAKLDAIFFHLYGITDRDDVRYVYSTFPIVERQEREMYGGQYRSCDLCLAYLSALAAGSTETDMVA
;
A
#
# COMPACT_ATOMS: atom_id res chain seq x y z
N ILE A 1 -15.64 -5.05 33.32
CA ILE A 1 -16.61 -4.10 32.73
C ILE A 1 -17.02 -4.65 31.38
N ILE A 2 -18.32 -4.83 31.14
CA ILE A 2 -18.85 -5.27 29.85
C ILE A 2 -19.89 -4.25 29.38
N GLY A 3 -19.91 -3.91 28.09
CA GLY A 3 -20.90 -2.96 27.58
C GLY A 3 -20.80 -2.68 26.08
N ASN A 4 -21.79 -1.91 25.60
CA ASN A 4 -21.84 -1.36 24.24
C ASN A 4 -21.88 0.17 24.36
N PRO A 5 -20.72 0.86 24.39
CA PRO A 5 -20.68 2.32 24.47
C PRO A 5 -21.29 2.97 23.23
N PRO A 6 -21.75 4.24 23.32
CA PRO A 6 -22.34 4.96 22.18
C PRO A 6 -21.29 5.26 21.10
N TRP A 7 -21.65 5.06 19.82
CA TRP A 7 -20.73 5.19 18.69
C TRP A 7 -20.72 6.57 18.04
N ASP A 8 -21.47 7.52 18.59
CA ASP A 8 -21.57 8.88 18.07
C ASP A 8 -20.26 9.67 18.19
N ARG A 9 -20.12 10.71 17.37
CA ARG A 9 -19.06 11.70 17.50
C ARG A 9 -19.46 12.75 18.52
N MET A 10 -18.48 13.27 19.27
CA MET A 10 -18.74 14.42 20.16
C MET A 10 -19.08 15.69 19.36
N LYS A 11 -18.49 15.83 18.17
CA LYS A 11 -18.75 16.95 17.27
C LYS A 11 -20.19 16.88 16.75
N LEU A 12 -20.91 17.98 16.91
CA LEU A 12 -22.28 18.12 16.42
C LEU A 12 -22.35 17.86 14.91
N GLN A 13 -23.12 16.84 14.52
CA GLN A 13 -23.40 16.56 13.11
C GLN A 13 -24.59 17.41 12.66
N GLN A 14 -24.31 18.43 11.82
CA GLN A 14 -25.34 19.37 11.37
C GLN A 14 -26.51 18.66 10.68
N VAL A 15 -26.22 17.71 9.78
CA VAL A 15 -27.25 17.00 9.02
C VAL A 15 -28.20 16.26 9.96
N GLU A 16 -27.68 15.48 10.90
CA GLU A 16 -28.48 14.72 11.87
C GLU A 16 -29.28 15.66 12.80
N TRP A 17 -28.65 16.73 13.27
CA TRP A 17 -29.31 17.68 14.17
C TRP A 17 -30.48 18.40 13.49
N PHE A 18 -30.30 18.82 12.24
CA PHE A 18 -31.34 19.50 11.46
C PHE A 18 -32.38 18.54 10.87
N ALA A 19 -32.06 17.26 10.65
CA ALA A 19 -33.00 16.30 10.05
C ALA A 19 -34.31 16.19 10.85
N ALA A 20 -34.23 16.29 12.18
CA ALA A 20 -35.38 16.25 13.08
C ALA A 20 -36.04 17.62 13.31
N ARG A 21 -35.44 18.73 12.85
CA ARG A 21 -35.86 20.10 13.22
C ARG A 21 -36.23 20.98 12.03
N LYS A 22 -35.41 20.98 10.98
CA LYS A 22 -35.63 21.73 9.73
C LYS A 22 -35.02 20.96 8.56
N ARG A 23 -35.79 20.00 8.03
CA ARG A 23 -35.34 18.98 7.05
C ARG A 23 -34.70 19.57 5.79
N GLU A 24 -35.15 20.76 5.35
CA GLU A 24 -34.57 21.47 4.20
C GLU A 24 -33.06 21.75 4.36
N ILE A 25 -32.64 22.13 5.58
CA ILE A 25 -31.21 22.39 5.89
C ILE A 25 -30.41 21.09 5.86
N ALA A 26 -30.99 20.00 6.36
CA ALA A 26 -30.35 18.69 6.34
C ALA A 26 -30.21 18.13 4.91
N LEU A 27 -31.19 18.39 4.03
CA LEU A 27 -31.21 17.94 2.63
C LEU A 27 -30.36 18.80 1.68
N ALA A 28 -29.77 19.91 2.15
CA ALA A 28 -28.90 20.75 1.35
C ALA A 28 -27.71 19.94 0.78
N GLN A 29 -27.59 19.92 -0.54
CA GLN A 29 -26.62 19.07 -1.25
C GLN A 29 -25.16 19.50 -0.99
N LYS A 30 -24.90 20.79 -0.84
CA LYS A 30 -23.56 21.32 -0.55
C LYS A 30 -23.45 21.82 0.88
N ALA A 31 -22.28 21.64 1.48
CA ALA A 31 -21.97 22.20 2.79
C ALA A 31 -22.05 23.74 2.82
N ALA A 32 -21.69 24.40 1.71
CA ALA A 32 -21.80 25.85 1.56
C ALA A 32 -23.27 26.33 1.58
N ASP A 33 -24.16 25.61 0.90
CA ASP A 33 -25.59 25.94 0.87
C ASP A 33 -26.21 25.78 2.26
N ARG A 34 -25.89 24.68 2.94
CA ARG A 34 -26.30 24.44 4.33
C ARG A 34 -25.81 25.53 5.26
N LYS A 35 -24.54 25.94 5.13
CA LYS A 35 -23.99 27.04 5.93
C LYS A 35 -24.79 28.32 5.70
N ARG A 36 -25.05 28.69 4.43
CA ARG A 36 -25.86 29.87 4.10
C ARG A 36 -27.25 29.80 4.72
N MET A 37 -27.93 28.66 4.66
CA MET A 37 -29.26 28.48 5.26
C MET A 37 -29.22 28.58 6.79
N ILE A 38 -28.16 28.10 7.44
CA ILE A 38 -27.96 28.27 8.89
C ILE A 38 -27.74 29.75 9.22
N ASP A 39 -26.91 30.44 8.44
CA ASP A 39 -26.65 31.88 8.62
C ASP A 39 -27.95 32.71 8.42
N GLU A 40 -28.84 32.27 7.52
CA GLU A 40 -30.17 32.89 7.33
C GLU A 40 -31.09 32.71 8.54
N LEU A 41 -31.01 31.60 9.28
CA LEU A 41 -31.74 31.45 10.55
C LEU A 41 -31.32 32.52 11.56
N GLU A 42 -30.01 32.77 11.66
CA GLU A 42 -29.47 33.79 12.55
C GLU A 42 -29.87 35.21 12.13
N ARG A 43 -29.83 35.52 10.82
CA ARG A 43 -30.28 36.83 10.31
C ARG A 43 -31.76 37.10 10.53
N ASN A 44 -32.58 36.05 10.50
CA ASN A 44 -34.02 36.16 10.66
C ASN A 44 -34.48 36.05 12.13
N ASP A 45 -33.55 35.99 13.09
CA ASP A 45 -33.82 35.79 14.52
C ASP A 45 -34.71 34.55 14.79
N ASP A 46 -34.52 33.50 13.98
CA ASP A 46 -35.24 32.24 14.12
C ASP A 46 -34.74 31.56 15.42
N PRO A 47 -35.61 31.18 16.37
CA PRO A 47 -35.22 30.55 17.63
C PRO A 47 -34.35 29.29 17.45
N LEU A 48 -34.49 28.60 16.32
CA LEU A 48 -33.71 27.43 15.98
C LEU A 48 -32.21 27.74 15.84
N SER A 49 -31.84 28.98 15.49
CA SER A 49 -30.45 29.44 15.46
C SER A 49 -29.83 29.43 16.87
N GLY A 50 -30.58 29.90 17.87
CA GLY A 50 -30.17 29.88 19.28
C GLY A 50 -30.02 28.46 19.82
N ASP A 51 -30.97 27.57 19.50
CA ASP A 51 -30.89 26.15 19.85
C ASP A 51 -29.68 25.46 19.21
N PHE A 52 -29.41 25.75 17.93
CA PHE A 52 -28.26 25.20 17.22
C PHE A 52 -26.95 25.69 17.82
N LYS A 53 -26.84 27.00 18.08
CA LYS A 53 -25.66 27.61 18.71
C LYS A 53 -25.39 27.00 20.08
N LYS A 54 -26.41 26.89 20.93
CA LYS A 54 -26.29 26.26 22.25
C LYS A 54 -25.86 24.79 22.16
N ALA A 55 -26.40 24.03 21.19
CA ALA A 55 -26.01 22.64 20.96
C ALA A 55 -24.54 22.54 20.51
N ASN A 56 -24.10 23.43 19.61
CA ASN A 56 -22.73 23.48 19.12
C ASN A 56 -21.75 23.87 20.23
N GLU A 57 -22.06 24.92 21.01
CA GLU A 57 -21.25 25.35 22.16
C GLU A 57 -21.11 24.24 23.20
N ARG A 58 -22.18 23.49 23.48
CA ARG A 58 -22.15 22.33 24.38
C ARG A 58 -21.25 21.21 23.85
N ALA A 59 -21.33 20.90 22.56
CA ALA A 59 -20.49 19.88 21.92
C ALA A 59 -19.00 20.26 21.95
N GLU A 60 -18.70 21.52 21.65
CA GLU A 60 -17.33 22.06 21.74
C GLU A 60 -16.81 22.08 23.18
N ALA A 61 -17.63 22.50 24.14
CA ALA A 61 -17.27 22.50 25.55
C ALA A 61 -16.99 21.07 26.07
N ALA A 62 -17.83 20.10 25.71
CA ALA A 62 -17.60 18.70 26.05
C ALA A 62 -16.30 18.18 25.44
N THR A 63 -16.01 18.51 24.18
CA THR A 63 -14.76 18.12 23.51
C THR A 63 -13.54 18.75 24.19
N ARG A 64 -13.62 20.03 24.58
CA ARG A 64 -12.56 20.70 25.37
C ARG A 64 -12.35 20.01 26.71
N MET A 65 -13.43 19.66 27.41
CA MET A 65 -13.34 18.93 28.68
C MET A 65 -12.65 17.57 28.50
N ALA A 66 -13.04 16.79 27.48
CA ALA A 66 -12.41 15.51 27.21
C ALA A 66 -10.90 15.64 26.94
N ARG A 67 -10.47 16.69 26.23
CA ARG A 67 -9.05 16.93 25.90
C ARG A 67 -8.23 17.49 27.06
N SER A 68 -8.81 18.41 27.84
CA SER A 68 -8.09 19.13 28.90
C SER A 68 -8.27 18.54 30.28
N GLY A 69 -9.24 17.64 30.47
CA GLY A 69 -9.59 17.07 31.77
C GLY A 69 -8.60 16.03 32.31
N GLY A 70 -7.68 15.53 31.48
CA GLY A 70 -6.65 14.56 31.89
C GLY A 70 -7.12 13.10 32.02
N ASP A 71 -8.43 12.84 31.98
CA ASP A 71 -9.00 11.50 32.06
C ASP A 71 -8.87 10.67 30.77
N TYR A 72 -8.59 11.31 29.63
CA TYR A 72 -8.60 10.68 28.30
C TYR A 72 -7.33 10.98 27.46
N PRO A 73 -6.12 10.81 28.01
CA PRO A 73 -4.88 11.26 27.38
C PRO A 73 -4.59 10.63 26.01
N LEU A 74 -5.13 9.44 25.71
CA LEU A 74 -4.78 8.67 24.51
C LEU A 74 -5.90 8.65 23.46
N LEU A 75 -7.17 8.77 23.84
CA LEU A 75 -8.32 8.60 22.94
C LEU A 75 -9.20 9.85 22.78
N SER A 76 -8.73 11.03 23.21
CA SER A 76 -9.41 12.33 22.97
C SER A 76 -8.84 13.17 21.81
N GLY A 77 -7.95 12.60 20.99
CA GLY A 77 -7.32 13.28 19.85
C GLY A 77 -8.20 13.34 18.59
N GLY A 78 -7.96 14.31 17.71
CA GLY A 78 -8.67 14.43 16.42
C GLY A 78 -10.19 14.68 16.57
N ASP A 79 -10.97 14.21 15.59
CA ASP A 79 -12.44 14.16 15.70
C ASP A 79 -12.84 13.07 16.71
N VAL A 80 -13.20 13.49 17.93
CA VAL A 80 -13.41 12.59 19.07
C VAL A 80 -14.70 11.78 18.91
N ASN A 81 -14.58 10.46 19.00
CA ASN A 81 -15.71 9.54 19.09
C ASN A 81 -16.03 9.24 20.56
N ILE A 82 -17.30 9.18 20.93
CA ILE A 82 -17.67 8.99 22.34
C ILE A 82 -17.23 7.60 22.84
N TYR A 83 -17.37 6.56 22.00
CA TYR A 83 -16.97 5.20 22.39
C TYR A 83 -15.50 5.11 22.82
N SER A 84 -14.60 5.90 22.21
CA SER A 84 -13.17 5.82 22.50
C SER A 84 -12.87 6.36 23.91
N LEU A 85 -13.60 7.38 24.36
CA LEU A 85 -13.54 7.87 25.74
C LEU A 85 -14.02 6.82 26.74
N PHE A 86 -15.10 6.10 26.41
CA PHE A 86 -15.59 5.00 27.24
C PHE A 86 -14.59 3.85 27.34
N VAL A 87 -13.90 3.51 26.25
CA VAL A 87 -12.83 2.50 26.25
C VAL A 87 -11.73 2.92 27.22
N GLU A 88 -11.20 4.13 27.09
CA GLU A 88 -10.12 4.62 27.96
C GLU A 88 -10.55 4.67 29.44
N ARG A 89 -11.76 5.17 29.71
CA ARG A 89 -12.29 5.23 31.07
C ARG A 89 -12.54 3.86 31.67
N ALA A 90 -13.06 2.91 30.89
CA ALA A 90 -13.26 1.54 31.36
C ALA A 90 -11.93 0.88 31.72
N MET A 91 -10.88 1.09 30.92
CA MET A 91 -9.53 0.59 31.21
C MET A 91 -8.92 1.23 32.46
N ALA A 92 -9.25 2.50 32.75
CA ALA A 92 -8.80 3.18 33.97
C ALA A 92 -9.57 2.75 35.24
N LEU A 93 -10.86 2.42 35.11
CA LEU A 93 -11.74 2.09 36.24
C LEU A 93 -11.71 0.61 36.65
N VAL A 94 -11.37 -0.29 35.72
CA VAL A 94 -11.37 -1.72 36.00
C VAL A 94 -10.29 -2.08 37.02
N LYS A 95 -10.55 -3.10 37.86
CA LYS A 95 -9.55 -3.63 38.80
C LYS A 95 -8.31 -4.13 38.05
N ARG A 96 -7.17 -4.19 38.74
CA ARG A 96 -5.87 -4.61 38.19
C ARG A 96 -5.91 -5.98 37.49
N ASP A 97 -6.65 -6.92 38.05
CA ASP A 97 -6.90 -8.29 37.56
C ASP A 97 -8.23 -8.41 36.77
N GLY A 98 -8.92 -7.30 36.57
CA GLY A 98 -10.20 -7.28 35.86
C GLY A 98 -10.03 -7.20 34.34
N MET A 99 -11.16 -7.34 33.66
CA MET A 99 -11.26 -7.32 32.21
C MET A 99 -12.28 -6.29 31.74
N VAL A 100 -11.99 -5.65 30.62
CA VAL A 100 -12.89 -4.78 29.86
C VAL A 100 -13.27 -5.51 28.57
N GLY A 101 -14.56 -5.73 28.35
CA GLY A 101 -15.10 -6.32 27.12
C GLY A 101 -16.13 -5.38 26.51
N LEU A 102 -15.78 -4.67 25.45
CA LEU A 102 -16.64 -3.65 24.86
C LEU A 102 -16.92 -3.95 23.38
N LEU A 103 -18.15 -3.63 22.96
CA LEU A 103 -18.51 -3.59 21.55
C LEU A 103 -18.21 -2.19 20.99
N THR A 104 -17.26 -2.08 20.08
CA THR A 104 -16.78 -0.78 19.58
C THR A 104 -16.62 -0.79 18.07
N PRO A 105 -16.65 0.36 17.38
CA PRO A 105 -16.17 0.43 16.00
C PRO A 105 -14.73 -0.12 15.88
N SER A 106 -14.45 -0.86 14.80
CA SER A 106 -13.15 -1.53 14.62
C SER A 106 -11.96 -0.57 14.50
N GLY A 107 -12.24 0.70 14.22
CA GLY A 107 -11.26 1.79 14.21
C GLY A 107 -10.44 1.91 15.50
N ILE A 108 -10.92 1.38 16.63
CA ILE A 108 -10.12 1.32 17.87
C ILE A 108 -8.79 0.57 17.70
N ALA A 109 -8.74 -0.39 16.77
CA ALA A 109 -7.57 -1.23 16.52
C ALA A 109 -6.82 -0.88 15.24
N SER A 110 -7.49 -0.25 14.25
CA SER A 110 -6.91 0.00 12.93
C SER A 110 -6.53 1.45 12.65
N ASP A 111 -7.12 2.41 13.35
CA ASP A 111 -7.01 3.81 12.98
C ASP A 111 -5.77 4.48 13.56
N LYS A 112 -5.23 5.46 12.84
CA LYS A 112 -4.08 6.24 13.31
C LYS A 112 -4.38 7.02 14.59
N THR A 113 -5.61 7.49 14.78
CA THR A 113 -6.00 8.31 15.96
C THR A 113 -6.07 7.51 17.26
N SER A 114 -6.33 6.20 17.19
CA SER A 114 -6.34 5.26 18.33
C SER A 114 -5.02 4.50 18.47
N SER A 115 -4.12 4.61 17.49
CA SER A 115 -2.87 3.84 17.40
C SER A 115 -2.03 3.84 18.70
N THR A 116 -1.80 4.99 19.35
CA THR A 116 -1.02 5.05 20.59
C THR A 116 -1.64 4.24 21.73
N PHE A 117 -2.96 4.34 21.91
CA PHE A 117 -3.69 3.54 22.89
C PHE A 117 -3.60 2.05 22.55
N PHE A 118 -3.94 1.70 21.31
CA PHE A 118 -4.04 0.30 20.91
C PHE A 118 -2.67 -0.38 20.93
N LYS A 119 -1.60 0.30 20.49
CA LYS A 119 -0.21 -0.16 20.62
C LYS A 119 0.10 -0.54 22.06
N GLY A 120 -0.23 0.33 23.01
CA GLY A 120 -0.03 0.06 24.44
C GLY A 120 -0.83 -1.14 24.96
N VAL A 121 -1.97 -1.47 24.36
CA VAL A 121 -2.75 -2.67 24.73
C VAL A 121 -2.18 -3.93 24.09
N SER A 122 -1.92 -3.89 22.78
CA SER A 122 -1.56 -5.06 21.97
C SER A 122 -0.12 -5.51 22.23
N THR A 123 0.86 -4.59 22.22
CA THR A 123 2.28 -4.92 22.33
C THR A 123 2.76 -5.16 23.76
N GLN A 124 1.93 -4.85 24.77
CA GLN A 124 2.20 -5.14 26.18
C GLN A 124 1.47 -6.40 26.68
N GLY A 125 0.90 -7.21 25.77
CA GLY A 125 0.22 -8.46 26.12
C GLY A 125 -1.08 -8.27 26.91
N ARG A 126 -1.67 -7.07 26.88
CA ARG A 126 -2.88 -6.74 27.64
C ARG A 126 -4.18 -7.06 26.89
N LEU A 127 -4.09 -7.30 25.58
CA LEU A 127 -5.20 -7.72 24.75
C LEU A 127 -5.52 -9.20 24.99
N LYS A 128 -6.77 -9.52 25.30
CA LYS A 128 -7.24 -10.92 25.44
C LYS A 128 -7.96 -11.40 24.18
N ALA A 129 -8.78 -10.55 23.57
CA ALA A 129 -9.45 -10.88 22.32
C ALA A 129 -9.79 -9.65 21.49
N LEU A 130 -9.79 -9.83 20.17
CA LEU A 130 -10.24 -8.84 19.19
C LEU A 130 -10.99 -9.57 18.08
N TYR A 131 -12.32 -9.51 18.10
CA TYR A 131 -13.17 -10.13 17.07
C TYR A 131 -13.85 -9.05 16.25
N ASP A 132 -13.41 -8.85 15.01
CA ASP A 132 -13.93 -7.88 14.06
C ASP A 132 -15.03 -8.49 13.18
N PHE A 133 -16.14 -7.76 13.05
CA PHE A 133 -17.33 -8.14 12.32
C PHE A 133 -17.64 -7.10 11.24
N GLU A 134 -18.12 -7.58 10.09
CA GLU A 134 -18.85 -6.73 9.15
C GLU A 134 -20.33 -6.69 9.54
N ASN A 135 -20.96 -5.50 9.46
CA ASN A 135 -22.38 -5.38 9.77
C ASN A 135 -23.26 -6.23 8.82
N ARG A 136 -22.87 -6.29 7.54
CA ARG A 136 -23.50 -7.18 6.54
C ARG A 136 -23.32 -8.65 6.89
N ARG A 137 -24.34 -9.45 6.64
CA ARG A 137 -24.32 -10.89 6.85
C ARG A 137 -24.69 -11.67 5.58
N THR A 138 -24.22 -11.16 4.44
CA THR A 138 -24.55 -11.69 3.12
C THR A 138 -24.07 -13.13 2.92
N ARG A 139 -22.96 -13.54 3.56
CA ARG A 139 -22.47 -14.93 3.54
C ARG A 139 -23.47 -15.94 4.13
N TYR A 140 -24.41 -15.47 4.95
CA TYR A 140 -25.44 -16.29 5.61
C TYR A 140 -26.85 -15.97 5.14
N ASN A 141 -27.00 -15.12 4.10
CA ASN A 141 -28.30 -14.60 3.66
C ASN A 141 -29.17 -14.08 4.83
N ALA A 142 -28.54 -13.42 5.80
CA ALA A 142 -29.18 -12.95 7.02
C ALA A 142 -29.27 -11.41 7.03
N ALA A 143 -30.22 -10.88 7.80
CA ALA A 143 -30.28 -9.45 8.08
C ALA A 143 -28.97 -8.97 8.75
N PRO A 144 -28.54 -7.71 8.52
CA PRO A 144 -27.38 -7.13 9.21
C PRO A 144 -27.49 -7.25 10.73
N PHE A 145 -26.34 -7.22 11.43
CA PHE A 145 -26.35 -7.20 12.90
C PHE A 145 -27.10 -5.99 13.46
N PHE A 146 -26.91 -4.82 12.82
CA PHE A 146 -27.54 -3.55 13.13
C PHE A 146 -28.24 -3.01 11.88
N PRO A 147 -29.57 -3.13 11.75
CA PRO A 147 -30.31 -2.77 10.54
C PRO A 147 -30.19 -1.30 10.12
N ASP A 148 -30.07 -0.40 11.10
CA ASP A 148 -30.00 1.06 10.88
C ASP A 148 -28.57 1.58 10.64
N VAL A 149 -27.58 0.68 10.60
CA VAL A 149 -26.16 1.02 10.39
C VAL A 149 -25.75 0.61 8.98
N ASP A 150 -24.86 1.36 8.33
CA ASP A 150 -24.32 1.01 7.00
C ASP A 150 -23.83 -0.44 7.01
N SER A 151 -24.23 -1.20 5.98
CA SER A 151 -23.95 -2.64 5.89
C SER A 151 -22.44 -2.95 5.81
N ARG A 152 -21.61 -2.00 5.39
CA ARG A 152 -20.14 -2.14 5.32
C ARG A 152 -19.44 -1.67 6.58
N PHE A 153 -20.18 -1.11 7.55
CA PHE A 153 -19.61 -0.69 8.81
C PHE A 153 -18.99 -1.88 9.53
N LYS A 154 -17.82 -1.66 10.16
CA LYS A 154 -17.13 -2.67 10.93
C LYS A 154 -17.11 -2.31 12.40
N PHE A 155 -17.41 -3.32 13.22
CA PHE A 155 -17.35 -3.23 14.66
C PHE A 155 -16.61 -4.44 15.21
N CYS A 156 -16.08 -4.34 16.42
CA CYS A 156 -15.36 -5.43 17.05
C CYS A 156 -15.78 -5.62 18.51
N VAL A 157 -15.60 -6.85 18.98
CA VAL A 157 -15.53 -7.17 20.39
C VAL A 157 -14.08 -6.98 20.83
N PHE A 158 -13.83 -5.91 21.58
CA PHE A 158 -12.53 -5.60 22.16
C PHE A 158 -12.47 -6.08 23.61
N VAL A 159 -11.58 -7.01 23.91
CA VAL A 159 -11.40 -7.56 25.26
C VAL A 159 -9.96 -7.34 25.74
N ALA A 160 -9.76 -6.56 26.80
CA ALA A 160 -8.44 -6.22 27.32
C ALA A 160 -8.43 -6.04 28.85
N SER A 161 -7.26 -6.21 29.45
CA SER A 161 -6.99 -6.01 30.87
C SER A 161 -6.06 -4.80 31.07
N PRO A 162 -6.05 -4.11 32.23
CA PRO A 162 -5.04 -3.08 32.49
C PRO A 162 -3.65 -3.66 32.72
N THR A 163 -3.52 -4.98 32.91
CA THR A 163 -2.23 -5.68 33.07
C THR A 163 -2.05 -6.77 32.00
N PRO A 164 -0.81 -7.23 31.73
CA PRO A 164 -0.56 -8.31 30.78
C PRO A 164 -1.33 -9.58 31.15
N THR A 165 -1.86 -10.25 30.13
CA THR A 165 -2.56 -11.53 30.27
C THR A 165 -1.58 -12.69 30.04
N ALA A 166 -1.91 -13.88 30.55
CA ALA A 166 -1.02 -15.05 30.47
C ALA A 166 -0.99 -15.72 29.09
N GLU A 167 -1.99 -15.48 28.25
CA GLU A 167 -2.16 -16.12 26.95
C GLU A 167 -2.10 -15.08 25.83
N ALA A 168 -1.80 -15.53 24.61
CA ALA A 168 -1.90 -14.71 23.42
C ALA A 168 -3.34 -14.20 23.19
N ALA A 169 -3.46 -13.08 22.47
CA ALA A 169 -4.76 -12.52 22.13
C ALA A 169 -5.45 -13.38 21.08
N MET A 170 -6.72 -13.71 21.27
CA MET A 170 -7.51 -14.39 20.25
C MET A 170 -8.09 -13.37 19.26
N CYS A 171 -7.77 -13.53 17.99
CA CYS A 171 -8.15 -12.62 16.93
C CYS A 171 -8.98 -13.34 15.85
N ALA A 172 -9.93 -12.62 15.28
CA ALA A 172 -10.70 -13.05 14.12
C ALA A 172 -11.25 -11.79 13.43
N PHE A 173 -11.26 -11.75 12.09
CA PHE A 173 -11.61 -10.54 11.34
C PHE A 173 -12.61 -10.81 10.22
N PHE A 174 -13.32 -9.75 9.80
CA PHE A 174 -14.35 -9.79 8.76
C PHE A 174 -15.51 -10.76 9.02
N LEU A 175 -15.77 -11.11 10.28
CA LEU A 175 -16.81 -12.07 10.66
C LEU A 175 -18.20 -11.57 10.24
N GLN A 176 -19.04 -12.48 9.74
CA GLN A 176 -20.45 -12.22 9.41
C GLN A 176 -21.41 -13.07 10.26
N SER A 177 -20.89 -13.91 11.14
CA SER A 177 -21.61 -14.70 12.12
C SER A 177 -20.73 -14.99 13.33
N VAL A 178 -21.33 -15.07 14.51
CA VAL A 178 -20.62 -15.49 15.74
C VAL A 178 -20.14 -16.94 15.62
N SER A 179 -20.83 -17.78 14.86
CA SER A 179 -20.46 -19.20 14.66
C SER A 179 -19.10 -19.39 13.98
N GLU A 180 -18.61 -18.38 13.24
CA GLU A 180 -17.28 -18.41 12.62
C GLU A 180 -16.15 -18.47 13.64
N LEU A 181 -16.39 -18.06 14.89
CA LEU A 181 -15.41 -18.20 15.97
C LEU A 181 -15.12 -19.65 16.36
N ASN A 182 -15.91 -20.62 15.87
CA ASN A 182 -15.64 -22.05 16.04
C ASN A 182 -14.68 -22.60 14.98
N ASP A 183 -14.40 -21.84 13.92
CA ASP A 183 -13.47 -22.22 12.87
C ASP A 183 -12.04 -21.87 13.28
N PRO A 184 -11.14 -22.85 13.50
CA PRO A 184 -9.76 -22.60 13.89
C PRO A 184 -8.95 -21.88 12.80
N GLU A 185 -9.39 -21.90 11.54
CA GLU A 185 -8.75 -21.12 10.48
C GLU A 185 -9.16 -19.66 10.52
N GLN A 186 -10.31 -19.30 11.10
CA GLN A 186 -10.74 -17.89 11.19
C GLN A 186 -10.42 -17.27 12.55
N ARG A 187 -10.33 -18.09 13.60
CA ARG A 187 -10.01 -17.66 14.97
C ARG A 187 -8.63 -18.18 15.37
N PHE A 188 -7.65 -17.28 15.41
CA PHE A 188 -6.25 -17.59 15.66
C PHE A 188 -5.66 -16.72 16.78
N ALA A 189 -4.52 -17.14 17.31
CA ALA A 189 -3.81 -16.42 18.36
C ALA A 189 -2.78 -15.46 17.77
N LEU A 190 -2.64 -14.27 18.36
CA LEU A 190 -1.55 -13.34 18.11
C LEU A 190 -0.90 -12.92 19.43
N THR A 191 0.41 -13.11 19.52
CA THR A 191 1.21 -12.68 20.67
C THR A 191 1.50 -11.18 20.59
N ALA A 192 1.89 -10.58 21.70
CA ALA A 192 2.35 -9.19 21.75
C ALA A 192 3.55 -8.93 20.82
N GLU A 193 4.40 -9.95 20.64
CA GLU A 193 5.53 -9.91 19.72
C GLU A 193 5.06 -9.88 18.26
N ASP A 194 4.03 -10.66 17.89
CA ASP A 194 3.45 -10.66 16.54
C ASP A 194 2.87 -9.28 16.19
N PHE A 195 2.13 -8.65 17.10
CA PHE A 195 1.63 -7.28 16.93
C PHE A 195 2.78 -6.29 16.70
N SER A 196 3.83 -6.39 17.52
CA SER A 196 5.00 -5.52 17.43
C SER A 196 5.78 -5.71 16.13
N ARG A 197 5.84 -6.95 15.63
CA ARG A 197 6.60 -7.32 14.44
C ARG A 197 5.93 -6.85 13.15
N VAL A 198 4.62 -7.03 13.04
CA VAL A 198 3.89 -6.73 11.78
C VAL A 198 3.60 -5.23 11.62
N ASN A 199 3.32 -4.52 12.70
CA ASN A 199 3.00 -3.08 12.69
C ASN A 199 3.85 -2.30 13.73
N PRO A 200 5.19 -2.31 13.65
CA PRO A 200 6.04 -1.69 14.69
C PRO A 200 5.85 -0.17 14.80
N ASN A 201 5.65 0.52 13.67
CA ASN A 201 5.52 1.98 13.63
C ASN A 201 4.15 2.42 14.16
N THR A 202 3.07 1.81 13.65
CA THR A 202 1.70 2.22 14.00
C THR A 202 1.17 1.51 15.24
N GLY A 203 1.60 0.28 15.54
CA GLY A 203 1.06 -0.56 16.60
C GLY A 203 -0.40 -0.96 16.42
N THR A 204 -0.98 -0.70 15.24
CA THR A 204 -2.35 -1.09 14.85
C THR A 204 -2.45 -2.61 14.73
N ALA A 205 -3.66 -3.16 14.79
CA ALA A 205 -3.87 -4.60 14.62
C ALA A 205 -3.50 -5.05 13.20
N PRO A 206 -2.73 -6.14 13.04
CA PRO A 206 -2.62 -6.81 11.77
C PRO A 206 -3.92 -7.58 11.50
N ILE A 207 -4.55 -7.29 10.38
CA ILE A 207 -5.87 -7.81 10.03
C ILE A 207 -5.69 -8.93 9.02
N PHE A 208 -5.84 -10.18 9.48
CA PHE A 208 -5.70 -11.39 8.65
C PHE A 208 -7.05 -12.07 8.43
N ARG A 209 -7.22 -12.70 7.26
CA ARG A 209 -8.44 -13.47 6.94
C ARG A 209 -8.41 -14.88 7.50
N SER A 210 -7.22 -15.45 7.65
CA SER A 210 -7.04 -16.80 8.16
C SER A 210 -5.84 -16.91 9.11
N ARG A 211 -5.81 -17.99 9.88
CA ARG A 211 -4.66 -18.42 10.70
C ARG A 211 -3.42 -18.59 9.82
N ARG A 212 -3.58 -19.24 8.67
CA ARG A 212 -2.49 -19.45 7.71
C ARG A 212 -1.89 -18.13 7.22
N ASP A 213 -2.72 -17.11 6.98
CA ASP A 213 -2.22 -15.78 6.61
C ASP A 213 -1.43 -15.11 7.73
N ALA A 214 -1.90 -15.25 8.97
CA ALA A 214 -1.19 -14.72 10.14
C ALA A 214 0.18 -15.40 10.30
N GLU A 215 0.24 -16.73 10.21
CA GLU A 215 1.47 -17.52 10.34
C GLU A 215 2.49 -17.16 9.24
N LEU A 216 2.08 -17.18 7.97
CA LEU A 216 2.97 -16.91 6.84
C LEU A 216 3.48 -15.46 6.83
N THR A 217 2.61 -14.49 7.09
CA THR A 217 3.05 -13.09 7.14
C THR A 217 4.00 -12.86 8.29
N THR A 218 3.73 -13.42 9.47
CA THR A 218 4.62 -13.30 10.63
C THR A 218 5.98 -13.96 10.36
N ALA A 219 6.00 -15.10 9.67
CA ALA A 219 7.23 -15.76 9.24
C ALA A 219 8.04 -14.87 8.27
N ILE A 220 7.40 -14.27 7.26
CA ILE A 220 8.05 -13.34 6.33
C ILE A 220 8.62 -12.12 7.07
N TYR A 221 7.87 -11.54 8.00
CA TYR A 221 8.33 -10.44 8.85
C TYR A 221 9.49 -10.83 9.78
N SER A 222 9.63 -12.12 10.13
CA SER A 222 10.73 -12.61 10.96
C SER A 222 12.04 -12.77 10.17
N SER A 223 11.95 -12.92 8.86
CA SER A 223 13.10 -13.04 7.96
C SER A 223 13.59 -11.69 7.41
N GLY A 224 12.71 -10.70 7.29
CA GLY A 224 13.05 -9.37 6.77
C GLY A 224 13.32 -8.33 7.86
N ARG A 225 13.60 -7.11 7.41
CA ARG A 225 13.47 -5.89 8.24
C ARG A 225 12.47 -4.97 7.57
N ILE A 226 11.77 -4.16 8.35
CA ILE A 226 10.89 -3.18 7.74
C ILE A 226 11.69 -2.06 7.06
N LEU A 227 11.15 -1.47 5.99
CA LEU A 227 11.84 -0.48 5.18
C LEU A 227 12.38 0.72 6.00
N SER A 228 11.57 1.23 6.92
CA SER A 228 11.89 2.35 7.82
C SER A 228 11.20 2.15 9.17
N ASP A 229 11.98 1.78 10.19
CA ASP A 229 11.52 1.65 11.57
C ASP A 229 11.65 3.00 12.29
N ARG A 230 10.54 3.51 12.80
CA ARG A 230 10.45 4.76 13.57
C ARG A 230 9.96 4.52 14.99
N SER A 231 9.82 3.26 15.42
CA SER A 231 9.23 2.89 16.70
C SER A 231 10.04 3.36 17.90
N GLY A 232 11.36 3.52 17.75
CA GLY A 232 12.30 4.02 18.77
C GLY A 232 12.54 5.54 18.76
N GLY A 233 11.84 6.31 17.93
CA GLY A 233 12.00 7.77 17.81
C GLY A 233 13.00 8.20 16.74
N GLU A 234 14.15 7.53 16.64
CA GLU A 234 15.06 7.67 15.50
C GLU A 234 14.68 6.73 14.35
N GLU A 235 14.86 7.19 13.12
CA GLU A 235 14.57 6.39 11.93
C GLU A 235 15.70 5.41 11.64
N ILE A 236 15.41 4.11 11.74
CA ILE A 236 16.31 3.03 11.36
C ILE A 236 15.85 2.48 10.02
N LYS A 237 16.61 2.77 8.96
CA LYS A 237 16.29 2.30 7.61
C LYS A 237 16.89 0.92 7.34
N ALA A 238 16.13 0.05 6.70
CA ALA A 238 16.67 -1.22 6.16
C ALA A 238 17.50 -0.98 4.89
N TRP A 239 17.20 0.10 4.17
CA TRP A 239 17.89 0.53 2.95
C TRP A 239 18.22 2.02 3.03
N PRO A 240 19.40 2.47 2.54
CA PRO A 240 19.80 3.89 2.56
C PRO A 240 19.07 4.69 1.47
N LEU A 241 17.74 4.71 1.55
CA LEU A 241 16.85 5.33 0.58
C LEU A 241 15.92 6.35 1.23
N LYS A 242 15.52 7.33 0.44
CA LYS A 242 14.60 8.39 0.80
C LYS A 242 13.36 8.35 -0.08
N TYR A 243 12.21 8.31 0.56
CA TYR A 243 10.94 8.52 -0.13
C TYR A 243 10.83 9.96 -0.65
N SER A 244 10.45 10.11 -1.91
CA SER A 244 10.23 11.41 -2.55
C SER A 244 9.07 11.37 -3.53
N THR A 245 8.42 12.52 -3.74
CA THR A 245 7.44 12.75 -4.81
C THR A 245 7.84 14.01 -5.54
N MET A 246 7.69 14.05 -6.87
CA MET A 246 8.22 15.15 -7.67
C MET A 246 7.18 16.24 -7.99
N PHE A 247 6.12 15.94 -8.76
CA PHE A 247 5.10 16.93 -9.12
C PHE A 247 3.70 16.53 -8.65
N HIS A 248 3.01 17.43 -7.94
CA HIS A 248 1.61 17.23 -7.59
C HIS A 248 0.70 17.58 -8.77
N MET A 249 -0.02 16.58 -9.28
CA MET A 249 -0.78 16.72 -10.54
C MET A 249 -1.77 17.89 -10.59
N THR A 250 -2.30 18.32 -9.43
CA THR A 250 -3.20 19.48 -9.34
C THR A 250 -2.46 20.79 -9.05
N ASN A 251 -1.50 20.78 -8.12
CA ASN A 251 -0.93 22.02 -7.59
C ASN A 251 0.12 22.58 -8.54
N ASP A 252 0.82 21.69 -9.24
CA ASP A 252 1.90 22.03 -10.17
C ASP A 252 1.44 22.01 -11.63
N SER A 253 0.12 21.92 -11.88
CA SER A 253 -0.46 21.80 -13.22
C SER A 253 -0.03 22.91 -14.20
N GLY A 254 0.27 24.12 -13.70
CA GLY A 254 0.79 25.22 -14.51
C GLY A 254 2.18 24.98 -15.11
N LEU A 255 2.94 24.02 -14.59
CA LEU A 255 4.26 23.61 -15.11
C LEU A 255 4.18 22.63 -16.27
N PHE A 256 3.01 22.05 -16.52
CA PHE A 256 2.83 20.97 -17.48
C PHE A 256 2.44 21.52 -18.85
N ARG A 257 2.91 20.86 -19.90
CA ARG A 257 2.49 21.13 -21.28
C ARG A 257 2.05 19.86 -21.95
N THR A 258 0.92 19.90 -22.62
CA THR A 258 0.54 18.87 -23.59
C THR A 258 1.44 18.96 -24.82
N ARG A 259 1.48 17.89 -25.63
CA ARG A 259 2.20 17.90 -26.91
C ARG A 259 1.84 19.09 -27.78
N ARG A 260 0.55 19.38 -27.91
CA ARG A 260 0.05 20.51 -28.71
C ARG A 260 0.56 21.85 -28.17
N GLU A 261 0.50 22.07 -26.85
CA GLU A 261 1.00 23.31 -26.26
C GLU A 261 2.52 23.47 -26.42
N LEU A 262 3.28 22.39 -26.37
CA LEU A 262 4.71 22.43 -26.69
C LEU A 262 4.96 22.89 -28.12
N GLU A 263 4.30 22.25 -29.08
CA GLU A 263 4.50 22.50 -30.51
C GLU A 263 3.98 23.89 -30.92
N GLU A 264 2.82 24.32 -30.42
CA GLU A 264 2.15 25.57 -30.84
C GLU A 264 2.53 26.81 -29.99
N GLN A 265 2.76 26.66 -28.69
CA GLN A 265 2.93 27.80 -27.77
C GLN A 265 4.38 27.97 -27.31
N GLU A 266 5.07 26.87 -27.06
CA GLU A 266 6.46 26.91 -26.59
C GLU A 266 7.47 26.90 -27.74
N GLY A 267 7.01 26.71 -28.99
CA GLY A 267 7.87 26.59 -30.18
C GLY A 267 8.78 25.37 -30.10
N GLY A 268 8.29 24.29 -29.49
CA GLY A 268 9.06 23.09 -29.19
C GLY A 268 9.34 22.23 -30.43
N TRP A 269 10.56 21.72 -30.55
CA TRP A 269 10.96 20.76 -31.58
C TRP A 269 11.37 19.42 -30.94
N HIS A 270 11.10 18.31 -31.63
CA HIS A 270 11.38 16.97 -31.13
C HIS A 270 12.91 16.70 -31.11
N LYS A 271 13.41 16.14 -30.00
CA LYS A 271 14.83 15.77 -29.82
C LYS A 271 15.09 14.26 -29.86
N GLY A 272 14.05 13.44 -29.97
CA GLY A 272 14.16 11.99 -29.77
C GLY A 272 13.88 11.59 -28.32
N GLY A 273 13.55 10.31 -28.09
CA GLY A 273 13.33 9.77 -26.74
C GLY A 273 12.16 10.39 -25.97
N ASN A 274 11.08 10.78 -26.67
CA ASN A 274 9.95 11.54 -26.11
C ASN A 274 10.35 12.86 -25.43
N ARG A 275 11.44 13.49 -25.88
CA ARG A 275 11.90 14.82 -25.41
C ARG A 275 11.68 15.89 -26.46
N TYR A 276 11.46 17.12 -25.99
CA TYR A 276 11.35 18.32 -26.82
C TYR A 276 12.39 19.35 -26.38
N GLY A 277 12.92 20.12 -27.31
CA GLY A 277 13.69 21.34 -27.02
C GLY A 277 12.84 22.57 -27.31
N SER A 278 13.02 23.65 -26.56
CA SER A 278 12.47 24.96 -26.89
C SER A 278 13.44 26.08 -26.49
N LEU A 279 13.09 27.34 -26.78
CA LEU A 279 13.89 28.49 -26.32
C LEU A 279 14.00 28.58 -24.79
N LYS A 280 13.10 27.92 -24.05
CA LYS A 280 13.13 27.85 -22.58
C LYS A 280 14.02 26.71 -22.06
N GLY A 281 14.44 25.79 -22.91
CA GLY A 281 15.25 24.62 -22.54
C GLY A 281 14.63 23.30 -22.97
N ASP A 282 15.12 22.21 -22.37
CA ASP A 282 14.67 20.86 -22.67
C ASP A 282 13.45 20.48 -21.85
N TRP A 283 12.53 19.74 -22.48
CA TRP A 283 11.29 19.24 -21.92
C TRP A 283 11.32 17.72 -21.90
N VAL A 284 11.03 17.15 -20.73
CA VAL A 284 11.04 15.72 -20.46
C VAL A 284 9.62 15.20 -20.23
N PRO A 285 9.34 13.93 -20.55
CA PRO A 285 8.02 13.34 -20.34
C PRO A 285 7.67 13.29 -18.84
N LEU A 286 6.41 13.56 -18.51
CA LEU A 286 5.86 13.39 -17.17
C LEU A 286 5.24 12.00 -17.03
N TYR A 287 5.93 11.12 -16.32
CA TYR A 287 5.49 9.75 -16.07
C TYR A 287 4.43 9.69 -14.97
N GLU A 288 3.38 8.92 -15.22
CA GLU A 288 2.29 8.64 -14.28
C GLU A 288 2.24 7.15 -13.94
N GLY A 289 1.65 6.78 -12.81
CA GLY A 289 1.60 5.39 -12.35
C GLY A 289 0.84 4.44 -13.29
N LYS A 290 0.06 4.99 -14.24
CA LYS A 290 -0.63 4.19 -15.26
C LYS A 290 0.31 3.73 -16.39
N MET A 291 1.48 4.35 -16.54
CA MET A 291 2.46 4.08 -17.60
C MET A 291 3.44 2.96 -17.24
N ILE A 292 3.49 2.54 -15.98
CA ILE A 292 4.49 1.59 -15.46
C ILE A 292 3.84 0.29 -14.98
N GLN A 293 4.58 -0.82 -15.14
CA GLN A 293 4.30 -2.16 -14.63
C GLN A 293 5.56 -2.76 -13.98
N ALA A 294 5.46 -3.96 -13.40
CA ALA A 294 6.58 -4.59 -12.71
C ALA A 294 7.74 -4.83 -13.68
N PHE A 295 8.90 -4.23 -13.39
CA PHE A 295 10.09 -4.22 -14.26
C PHE A 295 9.86 -3.63 -15.66
N ASP A 296 8.83 -2.80 -15.84
CA ASP A 296 8.52 -2.20 -17.14
C ASP A 296 8.12 -0.73 -16.97
N HIS A 297 9.03 0.17 -17.33
CA HIS A 297 8.77 1.61 -17.32
C HIS A 297 7.94 2.07 -18.52
N ARG A 298 7.77 1.23 -19.56
CA ARG A 298 7.12 1.57 -20.82
C ARG A 298 5.82 0.79 -21.05
N ALA A 299 5.13 0.42 -19.99
CA ALA A 299 3.98 -0.47 -20.06
C ALA A 299 2.74 0.11 -20.75
N ALA A 300 2.55 1.44 -20.74
CA ALA A 300 1.39 2.06 -21.37
C ALA A 300 1.60 3.52 -21.73
N SER A 301 1.03 3.92 -22.88
CA SER A 301 0.82 5.33 -23.24
C SER A 301 -0.39 5.91 -22.50
N VAL A 302 -0.52 7.23 -22.47
CA VAL A 302 -1.70 7.92 -21.93
C VAL A 302 -2.52 8.52 -23.06
N VAL A 303 -3.74 8.01 -23.24
CA VAL A 303 -4.70 8.51 -24.23
C VAL A 303 -5.75 9.36 -23.52
N VAL A 304 -5.98 10.56 -24.04
CA VAL A 304 -7.00 11.48 -23.52
C VAL A 304 -8.25 11.39 -24.39
N ASN A 305 -9.35 10.89 -23.83
CA ASN A 305 -10.68 10.97 -24.41
C ASN A 305 -11.45 12.18 -23.83
N PRO A 306 -11.65 13.26 -24.61
CA PRO A 306 -12.35 14.46 -24.15
C PRO A 306 -13.81 14.23 -23.75
N GLU A 307 -14.45 13.17 -24.27
CA GLU A 307 -15.86 12.87 -24.01
C GLU A 307 -16.10 12.26 -22.63
N ASN A 308 -15.05 11.72 -21.98
CA ASN A 308 -15.14 11.15 -20.64
C ASN A 308 -14.85 12.20 -19.56
N GLN A 309 -15.91 12.87 -19.08
CA GLN A 309 -15.82 13.96 -18.11
C GLN A 309 -15.24 13.56 -16.74
N HIS A 310 -15.33 12.29 -16.34
CA HIS A 310 -14.87 11.84 -15.02
C HIS A 310 -13.44 11.29 -15.04
N ARG A 311 -12.98 10.75 -16.17
CA ARG A 311 -11.65 10.15 -16.28
C ARG A 311 -11.12 10.25 -17.72
N PRO A 312 -10.75 11.45 -18.18
CA PRO A 312 -10.42 11.69 -19.57
C PRO A 312 -9.12 10.99 -19.99
N ALA A 313 -8.13 10.86 -19.09
CA ALA A 313 -6.86 10.21 -19.38
C ALA A 313 -6.85 8.73 -18.96
N GLN A 314 -6.75 7.83 -19.94
CA GLN A 314 -6.71 6.37 -19.73
C GLN A 314 -5.35 5.79 -20.17
N PRO A 315 -4.90 4.69 -19.55
CA PRO A 315 -3.76 3.94 -20.06
C PRO A 315 -4.17 3.19 -21.33
N GLU A 316 -3.31 3.26 -22.35
CA GLU A 316 -3.31 2.36 -23.51
C GLU A 316 -2.09 1.46 -23.39
N PRO A 317 -2.26 0.17 -23.04
CA PRO A 317 -1.14 -0.77 -22.90
C PRO A 317 -0.31 -0.85 -24.18
N ALA A 318 1.01 -0.95 -24.02
CA ALA A 318 1.91 -1.19 -25.14
C ALA A 318 1.56 -2.53 -25.84
N THR A 319 1.64 -2.55 -27.17
CA THR A 319 1.50 -3.79 -27.94
C THR A 319 2.79 -4.60 -27.88
N PHE A 320 2.71 -5.88 -28.23
CA PHE A 320 3.88 -6.74 -28.31
C PHE A 320 4.94 -6.20 -29.30
N GLU A 321 4.51 -5.65 -30.44
CA GLU A 321 5.40 -5.05 -31.43
C GLU A 321 6.10 -3.80 -30.88
N GLN A 322 5.38 -2.98 -30.10
CA GLN A 322 5.96 -1.82 -29.43
C GLN A 322 6.98 -2.22 -28.37
N HIS A 323 6.70 -3.26 -27.58
CA HIS A 323 7.69 -3.80 -26.65
C HIS A 323 8.90 -4.42 -27.36
N CYS A 324 8.71 -5.04 -28.53
CA CYS A 324 9.83 -5.56 -29.33
C CYS A 324 10.73 -4.46 -29.91
N ASP A 325 10.23 -3.23 -30.09
CA ASP A 325 11.02 -2.09 -30.54
C ASP A 325 11.76 -1.43 -29.36
N PRO A 326 13.11 -1.52 -29.28
CA PRO A 326 13.87 -0.94 -28.18
C PRO A 326 13.93 0.60 -28.20
N SER A 327 13.47 1.23 -29.29
CA SER A 327 13.41 2.69 -29.43
C SER A 327 12.02 3.26 -29.10
N TRP A 328 11.00 2.41 -29.00
CA TRP A 328 9.65 2.85 -28.67
C TRP A 328 9.51 3.22 -27.20
N LEU A 329 8.84 4.34 -26.95
CA LEU A 329 8.57 4.89 -25.63
C LEU A 329 7.10 5.32 -25.51
N PRO A 330 6.48 5.17 -24.31
CA PRO A 330 5.08 5.48 -24.12
C PRO A 330 4.82 6.97 -24.26
N ALA A 331 3.74 7.34 -24.94
CA ALA A 331 3.33 8.73 -25.05
C ALA A 331 2.80 9.22 -23.68
N PRO A 332 3.41 10.23 -23.05
CA PRO A 332 2.89 10.80 -21.81
C PRO A 332 1.72 11.74 -22.12
N GLN A 333 0.94 12.06 -21.10
CA GLN A 333 -0.06 13.12 -21.22
C GLN A 333 0.58 14.51 -21.27
N PHE A 334 1.69 14.68 -20.55
CA PHE A 334 2.34 15.97 -20.33
C PHE A 334 3.86 15.87 -20.40
N TRP A 335 4.47 17.03 -20.60
CA TRP A 335 5.90 17.28 -20.51
C TRP A 335 6.18 18.42 -19.54
N VAL A 336 7.37 18.41 -18.94
CA VAL A 336 7.84 19.43 -17.99
C VAL A 336 9.25 19.85 -18.37
N LEU A 337 9.57 21.14 -18.16
CA LEU A 337 10.94 21.63 -18.30
C LEU A 337 11.89 20.85 -17.37
N GLU A 338 12.97 20.31 -17.92
CA GLU A 338 13.94 19.46 -17.21
C GLU A 338 14.54 20.17 -15.99
N GLU A 339 14.83 21.47 -16.11
CA GLU A 339 15.33 22.29 -15.01
C GLU A 339 14.38 22.34 -13.78
N LYS A 340 13.07 22.09 -13.97
CA LYS A 340 12.10 22.06 -12.87
C LYS A 340 12.09 20.72 -12.12
N CYS A 341 12.63 19.65 -12.71
CA CYS A 341 12.70 18.35 -12.06
C CYS A 341 13.67 18.32 -10.88
N LYS A 342 14.67 19.23 -10.89
CA LYS A 342 15.67 19.41 -9.81
C LYS A 342 16.36 18.10 -9.41
N TRP A 343 16.68 17.26 -10.38
CA TRP A 343 17.50 16.07 -10.16
C TRP A 343 18.88 16.45 -9.60
N SER A 344 19.35 15.74 -8.58
CA SER A 344 20.76 15.72 -8.20
C SER A 344 21.55 14.92 -9.25
N ALA A 345 22.87 15.12 -9.29
CA ALA A 345 23.74 14.20 -10.02
C ALA A 345 23.49 12.77 -9.53
N GLY A 346 23.33 11.83 -10.46
CA GLY A 346 22.92 10.46 -10.17
C GLY A 346 23.11 9.55 -11.39
N PRO A 347 22.74 8.27 -11.28
CA PRO A 347 23.10 7.25 -12.27
C PRO A 347 22.26 7.28 -13.56
N GLY A 348 21.38 8.28 -13.73
CA GLY A 348 20.49 8.40 -14.88
C GLY A 348 19.25 7.50 -14.81
N TRP A 349 19.03 6.82 -13.69
CA TRP A 349 17.85 6.02 -13.38
C TRP A 349 17.45 6.14 -11.90
N VAL A 350 16.23 5.74 -11.57
CA VAL A 350 15.65 5.80 -10.21
C VAL A 350 14.67 4.65 -9.99
N LEU A 351 14.58 4.14 -8.77
CA LEU A 351 13.53 3.20 -8.38
C LEU A 351 12.24 3.97 -8.03
N GLY A 352 11.14 3.63 -8.70
CA GLY A 352 9.82 4.17 -8.40
C GLY A 352 8.77 3.07 -8.28
N PHE A 353 7.64 3.39 -7.66
CA PHE A 353 6.53 2.44 -7.53
C PHE A 353 5.17 3.10 -7.77
N LYS A 354 4.15 2.28 -7.99
CA LYS A 354 2.79 2.73 -8.27
C LYS A 354 1.99 2.90 -6.97
N GLU A 355 1.59 4.13 -6.65
CA GLU A 355 0.82 4.41 -5.43
C GLU A 355 -0.63 3.92 -5.52
N ILE A 356 -1.26 4.04 -6.70
CA ILE A 356 -2.67 3.67 -6.90
C ILE A 356 -2.77 2.17 -7.18
N THR A 357 -3.36 1.44 -6.23
CA THR A 357 -3.46 -0.02 -6.26
C THR A 357 -4.55 -0.52 -5.33
N ALA A 358 -4.97 -1.78 -5.45
CA ALA A 358 -5.93 -2.41 -4.55
C ALA A 358 -5.49 -3.85 -4.21
N PRO A 359 -5.91 -4.39 -3.05
CA PRO A 359 -5.64 -5.78 -2.66
C PRO A 359 -6.39 -6.79 -3.54
N THR A 360 -7.21 -6.33 -4.48
CA THR A 360 -7.92 -7.16 -5.47
C THR A 360 -7.32 -7.06 -6.87
N ASN A 361 -6.31 -6.21 -7.09
CA ASN A 361 -5.63 -6.11 -8.37
C ASN A 361 -4.81 -7.36 -8.67
N VAL A 362 -4.39 -7.52 -9.94
CA VAL A 362 -3.48 -8.58 -10.38
C VAL A 362 -2.23 -8.63 -9.48
N ARG A 363 -1.61 -7.48 -9.24
CA ARG A 363 -0.52 -7.26 -8.27
C ARG A 363 -0.90 -6.09 -7.36
N THR A 364 -0.54 -6.14 -6.08
CA THR A 364 -0.81 -5.04 -5.14
C THR A 364 0.35 -4.05 -5.12
N PHE A 365 1.59 -4.51 -5.08
CA PHE A 365 2.79 -3.69 -5.23
C PHE A 365 3.36 -3.83 -6.64
N ILE A 366 3.68 -2.70 -7.27
CA ILE A 366 4.31 -2.63 -8.59
C ILE A 366 5.44 -1.60 -8.51
N ALA A 367 6.66 -2.04 -8.79
CA ALA A 367 7.85 -1.20 -8.86
C ALA A 367 8.56 -1.33 -10.21
N ALA A 368 9.26 -0.29 -10.61
CA ALA A 368 10.09 -0.29 -11.80
C ALA A 368 11.32 0.59 -11.58
N LEU A 369 12.41 0.22 -12.23
CA LEU A 369 13.55 1.11 -12.44
C LEU A 369 13.21 2.00 -13.64
N LEU A 370 13.31 3.31 -13.46
CA LEU A 370 12.80 4.33 -14.37
C LEU A 370 13.94 5.24 -14.83
N PRO A 371 13.94 5.74 -16.08
CA PRO A 371 14.91 6.75 -16.49
C PRO A 371 14.69 8.05 -15.73
N THR A 372 15.72 8.86 -15.50
CA THR A 372 15.56 10.17 -14.85
C THR A 372 14.81 11.16 -15.76
N VAL A 373 13.49 11.26 -15.55
CA VAL A 373 12.55 12.17 -16.22
C VAL A 373 11.64 12.85 -15.17
N ALA A 374 10.53 13.45 -15.57
CA ALA A 374 9.56 14.02 -14.62
C ALA A 374 8.58 12.94 -14.13
N PHE A 375 8.16 13.01 -12.87
CA PHE A 375 7.21 12.05 -12.28
C PHE A 375 6.04 12.73 -11.57
N GLY A 376 4.82 12.28 -11.83
CA GLY A 376 3.65 12.67 -11.07
C GLY A 376 3.67 12.07 -9.66
N ASN A 377 3.01 12.70 -8.70
CA ASN A 377 3.03 12.31 -7.28
C ASN A 377 2.46 10.91 -7.00
N LYS A 378 1.81 10.27 -7.98
CA LYS A 378 1.33 8.87 -7.91
C LYS A 378 2.36 7.84 -8.39
N VAL A 379 3.56 8.28 -8.75
CA VAL A 379 4.78 7.47 -8.88
C VAL A 379 5.78 7.94 -7.82
N PRO A 380 5.66 7.49 -6.56
CA PRO A 380 6.66 7.85 -5.58
C PRO A 380 8.01 7.20 -5.92
N LEU A 381 9.08 7.92 -5.55
CA LEU A 381 10.45 7.60 -5.85
C LEU A 381 11.20 7.21 -4.58
N LEU A 382 12.12 6.26 -4.70
CA LEU A 382 13.06 5.87 -3.67
C LEU A 382 14.45 6.36 -4.10
N LEU A 383 14.88 7.50 -3.55
CA LEU A 383 16.12 8.18 -3.88
C LEU A 383 17.27 7.68 -3.01
N ARG A 384 18.42 7.42 -3.62
CA ARG A 384 19.66 7.04 -2.93
C ARG A 384 20.14 8.11 -1.95
N GLU A 385 20.55 7.70 -0.75
CA GLU A 385 21.24 8.55 0.24
C GLU A 385 22.71 8.13 0.48
N GLY A 386 23.18 7.01 -0.09
CA GLY A 386 24.54 6.49 0.07
C GLY A 386 25.33 6.33 -1.24
N GLU A 387 26.51 5.71 -1.15
CA GLU A 387 27.40 5.49 -2.31
C GLU A 387 27.10 4.18 -3.07
N THR A 388 26.51 3.18 -2.42
CA THR A 388 26.24 1.84 -2.99
C THR A 388 25.04 1.81 -3.94
N SER A 389 25.11 1.00 -5.00
CA SER A 389 24.10 0.90 -6.08
C SER A 389 23.36 -0.44 -6.07
N ASP A 390 22.54 -0.67 -5.03
CA ASP A 390 21.82 -1.94 -4.83
C ASP A 390 20.31 -1.83 -5.00
N GLU A 391 19.78 -0.70 -5.47
CA GLU A 391 18.33 -0.49 -5.60
C GLU A 391 17.66 -1.47 -6.56
N TRP A 392 18.40 -2.07 -7.48
CA TRP A 392 17.92 -3.12 -8.36
C TRP A 392 17.57 -4.42 -7.59
N LEU A 393 18.26 -4.73 -6.48
CA LEU A 393 17.89 -5.82 -5.56
C LEU A 393 16.59 -5.48 -4.84
N LEU A 394 16.42 -4.23 -4.40
CA LEU A 394 15.17 -3.79 -3.80
C LEU A 394 14.03 -3.83 -4.84
N ALA A 395 14.26 -3.42 -6.08
CA ALA A 395 13.29 -3.54 -7.17
C ALA A 395 12.86 -5.00 -7.37
N ALA A 396 13.80 -5.95 -7.28
CA ALA A 396 13.51 -7.38 -7.30
C ALA A 396 12.59 -7.78 -6.13
N ASN A 397 12.93 -7.33 -4.92
CA ASN A 397 12.18 -7.67 -3.72
C ASN A 397 10.74 -7.12 -3.76
N LEU A 398 10.58 -5.84 -4.13
CA LEU A 398 9.29 -5.16 -4.22
C LEU A 398 8.36 -5.77 -5.28
N ASN A 399 8.90 -6.47 -6.28
CA ASN A 399 8.13 -7.14 -7.33
C ASN A 399 7.98 -8.64 -7.12
N SER A 400 8.52 -9.23 -6.04
CA SER A 400 8.38 -10.65 -5.74
C SER A 400 6.99 -11.02 -5.22
N ILE A 401 6.53 -12.24 -5.50
CA ILE A 401 5.24 -12.76 -5.02
C ILE A 401 5.14 -12.83 -3.49
N PRO A 402 6.15 -13.31 -2.72
CA PRO A 402 6.09 -13.31 -1.26
C PRO A 402 5.91 -11.90 -0.66
N PHE A 403 6.61 -10.90 -1.20
CA PHE A 403 6.48 -9.52 -0.75
C PHE A 403 5.10 -8.94 -1.09
N ASP A 404 4.61 -9.18 -2.30
CA ASP A 404 3.30 -8.68 -2.72
C ASP A 404 2.15 -9.37 -1.96
N TYR A 405 2.33 -10.64 -1.58
CA TYR A 405 1.40 -11.35 -0.69
C TYR A 405 1.24 -10.63 0.65
N VAL A 406 2.34 -10.23 1.31
CA VAL A 406 2.27 -9.43 2.55
C VAL A 406 1.65 -8.06 2.29
N THR A 407 2.02 -7.41 1.18
CA THR A 407 1.45 -6.11 0.81
C THR A 407 -0.08 -6.19 0.66
N ARG A 408 -0.59 -7.25 0.01
CA ARG A 408 -2.03 -7.49 -0.20
C ARG A 408 -2.80 -7.61 1.11
N GLN A 409 -2.18 -8.13 2.16
CA GLN A 409 -2.80 -8.24 3.48
C GLN A 409 -2.81 -6.91 4.24
N LYS A 410 -1.82 -6.04 3.98
CA LYS A 410 -1.66 -4.74 4.66
C LYS A 410 -2.52 -3.65 4.03
N VAL A 411 -2.76 -3.70 2.71
CA VAL A 411 -3.54 -2.69 1.98
C VAL A 411 -5.04 -2.98 2.08
N GLN A 412 -5.82 -1.98 2.49
CA GLN A 412 -7.28 -2.10 2.63
C GLN A 412 -8.09 -1.22 1.66
N GLY A 413 -7.41 -0.37 0.88
CA GLY A 413 -8.03 0.63 0.01
C GLY A 413 -7.48 0.64 -1.41
N GLN A 414 -7.62 1.79 -2.08
CA GLN A 414 -7.16 2.01 -3.47
C GLN A 414 -5.83 2.78 -3.56
N THR A 415 -5.16 2.95 -2.43
CA THR A 415 -3.94 3.74 -2.31
C THR A 415 -2.97 3.05 -1.36
N LEU A 416 -1.75 2.87 -1.83
CA LEU A 416 -0.62 2.40 -1.06
C LEU A 416 0.01 3.58 -0.33
N ASN A 417 -0.50 3.88 0.86
CA ASN A 417 -0.02 5.00 1.67
C ASN A 417 1.40 4.74 2.19
N LEU A 418 2.21 5.80 2.32
CA LEU A 418 3.60 5.71 2.78
C LEU A 418 3.76 4.98 4.13
N PHE A 419 2.88 5.24 5.10
CA PHE A 419 2.94 4.57 6.40
C PHE A 419 2.75 3.05 6.32
N ILE A 420 2.17 2.52 5.23
CA ILE A 420 2.12 1.08 4.95
C ILE A 420 3.48 0.64 4.42
N VAL A 421 3.99 1.33 3.40
CA VAL A 421 5.26 1.02 2.71
C VAL A 421 6.45 1.01 3.66
N GLU A 422 6.56 2.01 4.54
CA GLU A 422 7.64 2.13 5.53
C GLU A 422 7.75 0.89 6.43
N GLN A 423 6.65 0.19 6.68
CA GLN A 423 6.61 -0.97 7.57
C GLN A 423 6.38 -2.31 6.85
N LEU A 424 6.61 -2.38 5.52
CA LEU A 424 6.62 -3.64 4.78
C LEU A 424 7.98 -4.36 4.96
N PRO A 425 8.00 -5.69 5.06
CA PRO A 425 9.22 -6.45 5.32
C PRO A 425 10.03 -6.62 4.03
N VAL A 426 11.21 -6.02 3.99
CA VAL A 426 12.17 -6.14 2.89
C VAL A 426 13.38 -6.97 3.34
N ILE A 427 14.00 -7.65 2.38
CA ILE A 427 15.30 -8.30 2.59
C ILE A 427 16.38 -7.22 2.61
N VAL A 428 17.30 -7.29 3.56
CA VAL A 428 18.45 -6.37 3.64
C VAL A 428 19.61 -6.82 2.75
N PRO A 429 20.45 -5.89 2.25
CA PRO A 429 21.56 -6.20 1.35
C PRO A 429 22.42 -7.39 1.79
N GLU A 430 22.78 -7.46 3.08
CA GLU A 430 23.66 -8.50 3.63
C GLU A 430 23.12 -9.91 3.35
N ARG A 431 21.81 -10.10 3.47
CA ARG A 431 21.18 -11.41 3.27
C ARG A 431 21.26 -11.89 1.81
N PHE A 432 21.31 -10.99 0.83
CA PHE A 432 21.52 -11.36 -0.57
C PHE A 432 22.95 -11.86 -0.83
N TYR A 433 23.94 -11.24 -0.17
CA TYR A 433 25.34 -11.62 -0.29
C TYR A 433 25.65 -12.98 0.37
N ASP A 434 25.02 -13.22 1.52
CA ASP A 434 25.23 -14.40 2.34
C ASP A 434 24.50 -15.64 1.82
N THR A 435 23.33 -15.47 1.19
CA THR A 435 22.55 -16.59 0.66
C THR A 435 23.21 -17.12 -0.61
N LYS A 436 23.58 -18.40 -0.63
CA LYS A 436 24.23 -19.07 -1.75
C LYS A 436 23.34 -20.16 -2.36
N PHE A 437 23.40 -20.28 -3.68
CA PHE A 437 22.83 -21.37 -4.46
C PHE A 437 23.97 -22.01 -5.26
N GLY A 438 24.54 -23.10 -4.74
CA GLY A 438 25.78 -23.66 -5.30
C GLY A 438 26.95 -22.68 -5.13
N SER A 439 27.63 -22.35 -6.23
CA SER A 439 28.75 -21.40 -6.24
C SER A 439 28.33 -19.93 -6.34
N SER A 440 27.08 -19.65 -6.72
CA SER A 440 26.58 -18.29 -6.94
C SER A 440 25.86 -17.75 -5.70
N SER A 441 25.98 -16.47 -5.41
CA SER A 441 25.13 -15.79 -4.43
C SER A 441 23.75 -15.48 -4.99
N ALA A 442 22.78 -15.19 -4.11
CA ALA A 442 21.48 -14.67 -4.53
C ALA A 442 21.65 -13.37 -5.33
N THR A 443 22.60 -12.51 -4.96
CA THR A 443 22.96 -11.30 -5.72
C THR A 443 23.35 -11.62 -7.16
N ASP A 444 24.25 -12.59 -7.37
CA ASP A 444 24.72 -12.96 -8.72
C ASP A 444 23.56 -13.41 -9.61
N VAL A 445 22.71 -14.29 -9.08
CA VAL A 445 21.56 -14.83 -9.84
C VAL A 445 20.51 -13.75 -10.10
N LEU A 446 20.24 -12.87 -9.13
CA LEU A 446 19.27 -11.78 -9.29
C LEU A 446 19.76 -10.71 -10.26
N ARG A 447 21.08 -10.48 -10.36
CA ARG A 447 21.66 -9.47 -11.23
C ARG A 447 21.21 -9.65 -12.68
N ASP A 448 21.40 -10.86 -13.20
CA ASP A 448 21.03 -11.22 -14.58
C ASP A 448 19.52 -11.12 -14.80
N ILE A 449 18.74 -11.61 -13.82
CA ILE A 449 17.27 -11.57 -13.89
C ILE A 449 16.76 -10.13 -13.96
N VAL A 450 17.22 -9.24 -13.06
CA VAL A 450 16.73 -7.86 -13.00
C VAL A 450 17.20 -7.06 -14.19
N LEU A 451 18.44 -7.28 -14.64
CA LEU A 451 18.99 -6.66 -15.83
C LEU A 451 18.15 -7.01 -17.07
N GLU A 452 17.89 -8.30 -17.32
CA GLU A 452 17.11 -8.76 -18.48
C GLU A 452 15.63 -8.34 -18.40
N LEU A 453 15.03 -8.36 -17.20
CA LEU A 453 13.65 -7.92 -17.01
C LEU A 453 13.47 -6.41 -17.24
N THR A 454 14.49 -5.60 -16.95
CA THR A 454 14.40 -4.13 -16.96
C THR A 454 14.94 -3.51 -18.25
N TYR A 455 16.12 -3.93 -18.71
CA TYR A 455 16.83 -3.31 -19.83
C TYR A 455 16.29 -3.78 -21.19
N THR A 456 15.08 -3.33 -21.52
CA THR A 456 14.40 -3.68 -22.78
C THR A 456 14.29 -2.52 -23.77
N SER A 457 14.78 -1.34 -23.41
CA SER A 457 14.80 -0.14 -24.27
C SER A 457 16.05 0.71 -24.07
N GLN A 458 16.37 1.51 -25.09
CA GLN A 458 17.61 2.29 -25.16
C GLN A 458 17.71 3.40 -24.11
N ASP A 459 16.59 3.95 -23.64
CA ASP A 459 16.56 5.00 -22.60
C ASP A 459 17.01 4.50 -21.22
N MET A 460 17.07 3.17 -21.03
CA MET A 460 17.61 2.51 -19.84
C MET A 460 19.09 2.11 -19.97
N THR A 461 19.78 2.59 -21.01
CA THR A 461 21.24 2.42 -21.17
C THR A 461 22.07 2.85 -19.94
N PRO A 462 21.74 3.95 -19.23
CA PRO A 462 22.46 4.29 -18.00
C PRO A 462 22.39 3.20 -16.92
N PHE A 463 21.24 2.53 -16.78
CA PHE A 463 21.07 1.41 -15.85
C PHE A 463 21.91 0.19 -16.27
N ALA A 464 21.86 -0.20 -17.54
CA ALA A 464 22.67 -1.32 -18.04
C ALA A 464 24.17 -1.07 -17.87
N ARG A 465 24.64 0.17 -18.09
CA ARG A 465 26.02 0.55 -17.81
C ARG A 465 26.39 0.39 -16.34
N ASP A 466 25.53 0.87 -15.44
CA ASP A 466 25.75 0.77 -13.98
C ASP A 466 25.77 -0.70 -13.50
N MET A 467 25.02 -1.57 -14.17
CA MET A 467 25.03 -3.01 -13.94
C MET A 467 26.26 -3.73 -14.51
N GLY A 468 27.12 -3.02 -15.25
CA GLY A 468 28.32 -3.58 -15.89
C GLY A 468 28.04 -4.34 -17.20
N TYR A 469 26.89 -4.12 -17.83
CA TYR A 469 26.51 -4.77 -19.09
C TYR A 469 27.16 -4.07 -20.30
N THR A 470 28.48 -4.16 -20.36
CA THR A 470 29.32 -3.48 -21.36
C THR A 470 30.34 -4.43 -21.98
N ASP A 471 30.78 -4.11 -23.20
CA ASP A 471 31.97 -4.72 -23.79
C ASP A 471 33.27 -4.24 -23.10
N ASP A 472 34.40 -4.80 -23.51
CA ASP A 472 35.73 -4.44 -22.97
C ASP A 472 36.11 -2.96 -23.22
N ALA A 473 35.45 -2.28 -24.16
CA ALA A 473 35.64 -0.87 -24.46
C ALA A 473 34.69 0.04 -23.67
N GLY A 474 33.81 -0.52 -22.84
CA GLY A 474 32.82 0.22 -22.04
C GLY A 474 31.56 0.63 -22.81
N ASN A 475 31.35 0.11 -24.02
CA ASN A 475 30.10 0.31 -24.76
C ASN A 475 29.03 -0.65 -24.21
N VAL A 476 27.84 -0.11 -23.96
CA VAL A 476 26.71 -0.91 -23.45
C VAL A 476 26.19 -1.80 -24.56
N PHE A 477 25.97 -3.08 -24.27
CA PHE A 477 25.37 -4.01 -25.22
C PHE A 477 23.92 -3.63 -25.53
N PRO A 478 23.33 -4.09 -26.66
CA PRO A 478 21.94 -3.78 -27.01
C PRO A 478 20.94 -4.25 -25.93
N PRO A 479 19.76 -3.57 -25.81
CA PRO A 479 18.69 -4.02 -24.93
C PRO A 479 18.22 -5.44 -25.23
N PHE A 480 17.74 -6.13 -24.19
CA PHE A 480 17.16 -7.46 -24.32
C PHE A 480 15.83 -7.39 -25.09
N GLY A 481 15.61 -8.37 -25.97
CA GLY A 481 14.35 -8.51 -26.69
C GLY A 481 13.20 -8.82 -25.74
N TRP A 482 11.99 -8.34 -26.07
CA TRP A 482 10.81 -8.62 -25.27
C TRP A 482 10.26 -10.02 -25.59
N ASP A 483 10.36 -10.94 -24.62
CA ASP A 483 9.84 -12.31 -24.72
C ASP A 483 9.04 -12.64 -23.46
N GLU A 484 7.71 -12.81 -23.61
CA GLU A 484 6.80 -13.08 -22.50
C GLU A 484 7.09 -14.41 -21.78
N GLU A 485 7.49 -15.45 -22.51
CA GLU A 485 7.79 -16.75 -21.91
C GLU A 485 9.09 -16.70 -21.11
N ARG A 486 10.12 -16.04 -21.67
CA ARG A 486 11.38 -15.81 -20.96
C ARG A 486 11.17 -14.96 -19.71
N ARG A 487 10.40 -13.87 -19.81
CA ARG A 487 10.05 -13.00 -18.67
C ARG A 487 9.24 -13.74 -17.60
N LEU A 488 8.34 -14.65 -17.98
CA LEU A 488 7.62 -15.52 -17.05
C LEU A 488 8.60 -16.42 -16.27
N ARG A 489 9.52 -17.09 -16.96
CA ARG A 489 10.53 -17.97 -16.33
C ARG A 489 11.44 -17.19 -15.37
N LEU A 490 11.90 -16.00 -15.79
CA LEU A 490 12.74 -15.13 -14.97
C LEU A 490 12.02 -14.65 -13.70
N ARG A 491 10.75 -14.23 -13.82
CA ARG A 491 9.93 -13.84 -12.67
C ARG A 491 9.67 -15.02 -11.72
N ALA A 492 9.37 -16.21 -12.24
CA ALA A 492 9.19 -17.40 -11.43
C ALA A 492 10.48 -17.82 -10.69
N LYS A 493 11.64 -17.68 -11.34
CA LYS A 493 12.95 -17.91 -10.71
C LYS A 493 13.24 -16.87 -9.62
N LEU A 494 12.94 -15.60 -9.89
CA LEU A 494 13.03 -14.52 -8.92
C LEU A 494 12.16 -14.80 -7.70
N ASP A 495 10.90 -15.19 -7.90
CA ASP A 495 9.99 -15.55 -6.82
C ASP A 495 10.55 -16.69 -5.97
N ALA A 496 11.09 -17.75 -6.60
CA ALA A 496 11.71 -18.86 -5.90
C ALA A 496 12.91 -18.43 -5.03
N ILE A 497 13.75 -17.51 -5.52
CA ILE A 497 14.83 -16.91 -4.72
C ILE A 497 14.25 -16.15 -3.52
N PHE A 498 13.18 -15.38 -3.70
CA PHE A 498 12.56 -14.66 -2.58
C PHE A 498 11.85 -15.57 -1.58
N PHE A 499 11.26 -16.68 -2.02
CA PHE A 499 10.74 -17.71 -1.11
C PHE A 499 11.86 -18.28 -0.21
N HIS A 500 13.03 -18.58 -0.78
CA HIS A 500 14.23 -18.96 0.00
C HIS A 500 14.70 -17.84 0.94
N LEU A 501 14.80 -16.60 0.44
CA LEU A 501 15.23 -15.45 1.25
C LEU A 501 14.26 -15.15 2.40
N TYR A 502 12.96 -15.36 2.23
CA TYR A 502 11.99 -15.21 3.32
C TYR A 502 11.85 -16.47 4.20
N GLY A 503 12.51 -17.57 3.85
CA GLY A 503 12.46 -18.83 4.60
C GLY A 503 11.18 -19.64 4.39
N ILE A 504 10.40 -19.35 3.36
CA ILE A 504 9.16 -20.06 3.02
C ILE A 504 9.49 -21.08 1.92
N THR A 505 9.84 -22.29 2.33
CA THR A 505 10.29 -23.36 1.42
C THR A 505 9.31 -24.54 1.34
N ASP A 506 8.31 -24.59 2.21
CA ASP A 506 7.24 -25.56 2.11
C ASP A 506 6.42 -25.34 0.83
N ARG A 507 6.22 -26.41 0.06
CA ARG A 507 5.59 -26.33 -1.26
C ARG A 507 4.11 -25.99 -1.18
N ASP A 508 3.43 -26.39 -0.12
CA ASP A 508 2.01 -26.09 0.04
C ASP A 508 1.80 -24.66 0.49
N ASP A 509 2.73 -24.10 1.27
CA ASP A 509 2.76 -22.67 1.60
C ASP A 509 3.04 -21.80 0.38
N VAL A 510 4.00 -22.19 -0.48
CA VAL A 510 4.25 -21.51 -1.76
C VAL A 510 2.99 -21.52 -2.62
N ARG A 511 2.33 -22.67 -2.78
CA ARG A 511 1.07 -22.78 -3.54
C ARG A 511 -0.03 -21.92 -2.94
N TYR A 512 -0.16 -21.92 -1.62
CA TYR A 512 -1.14 -21.09 -0.93
C TYR A 512 -0.90 -19.61 -1.20
N VAL A 513 0.34 -19.14 -1.08
CA VAL A 513 0.70 -17.75 -1.41
C VAL A 513 0.30 -17.42 -2.86
N TYR A 514 0.64 -18.25 -3.85
CA TYR A 514 0.23 -18.05 -5.25
C TYR A 514 -1.29 -18.06 -5.45
N SER A 515 -2.04 -18.87 -4.69
CA SER A 515 -3.50 -18.93 -4.78
C SER A 515 -4.19 -17.63 -4.36
N THR A 516 -3.51 -16.76 -3.61
CA THR A 516 -4.03 -15.44 -3.22
C THR A 516 -4.01 -14.41 -4.37
N PHE A 517 -3.54 -14.81 -5.55
CA PHE A 517 -3.53 -14.04 -6.79
C PHE A 517 -4.53 -14.61 -7.82
N PRO A 518 -5.85 -14.62 -7.55
CA PRO A 518 -6.83 -15.36 -8.34
C PRO A 518 -7.01 -14.84 -9.78
N ILE A 519 -6.61 -13.59 -10.05
CA ILE A 519 -6.64 -13.05 -11.42
C ILE A 519 -5.48 -13.62 -12.23
N VAL A 520 -4.27 -13.70 -11.66
CA VAL A 520 -3.10 -14.30 -12.32
C VAL A 520 -3.38 -15.77 -12.60
N GLU A 521 -3.84 -16.51 -11.59
CA GLU A 521 -4.18 -17.91 -11.73
C GLU A 521 -5.19 -18.14 -12.86
N ARG A 522 -6.28 -17.37 -12.89
CA ARG A 522 -7.30 -17.51 -13.95
C ARG A 522 -6.73 -17.24 -15.33
N GLN A 523 -6.00 -16.14 -15.50
CA GLN A 523 -5.40 -15.75 -16.78
C GLN A 523 -4.41 -16.78 -17.28
N GLU A 524 -3.56 -17.32 -16.40
CA GLU A 524 -2.60 -18.36 -16.79
C GLU A 524 -3.28 -19.69 -17.11
N ARG A 525 -4.30 -20.10 -16.35
CA ARG A 525 -5.06 -21.32 -16.66
C ARG A 525 -5.77 -21.20 -18.00
N GLU A 526 -6.30 -20.04 -18.34
CA GLU A 526 -6.90 -19.77 -19.66
C GLU A 526 -5.84 -19.85 -20.78
N MET A 527 -4.65 -19.31 -20.54
CA MET A 527 -3.58 -19.23 -21.54
C MET A 527 -2.81 -20.55 -21.74
N TYR A 528 -2.61 -21.32 -20.67
CA TYR A 528 -1.73 -22.50 -20.63
C TYR A 528 -2.49 -23.80 -20.36
N GLY A 529 -3.71 -23.93 -20.91
CA GLY A 529 -4.44 -25.20 -20.91
C GLY A 529 -4.76 -25.74 -19.51
N GLY A 530 -5.08 -24.85 -18.57
CA GLY A 530 -5.44 -25.19 -17.19
C GLY A 530 -4.28 -25.18 -16.20
N GLN A 531 -3.05 -24.86 -16.61
CA GLN A 531 -1.88 -24.80 -15.73
C GLN A 531 -1.70 -23.43 -15.07
N TYR A 532 -1.18 -23.41 -13.84
CA TYR A 532 -0.75 -22.17 -13.17
C TYR A 532 0.78 -22.07 -13.29
N ARG A 533 1.22 -21.74 -14.51
CA ARG A 533 2.59 -21.90 -14.98
C ARG A 533 3.63 -21.15 -14.13
N SER A 534 3.34 -19.95 -13.64
CA SER A 534 4.24 -19.20 -12.74
C SER A 534 4.47 -19.94 -11.42
N CYS A 535 3.41 -20.49 -10.81
CA CYS A 535 3.51 -21.29 -9.59
C CYS A 535 4.30 -22.59 -9.84
N ASP A 536 3.98 -23.30 -10.93
CA ASP A 536 4.66 -24.56 -11.27
C ASP A 536 6.15 -24.35 -11.55
N LEU A 537 6.51 -23.31 -12.32
CA LEU A 537 7.90 -22.92 -12.57
C LEU A 537 8.60 -22.52 -11.27
N CYS A 538 7.95 -21.70 -10.44
CA CYS A 538 8.52 -21.26 -9.16
C CYS A 538 8.85 -22.44 -8.26
N LEU A 539 7.95 -23.42 -8.13
CA LEU A 539 8.18 -24.65 -7.36
C LEU A 539 9.31 -25.50 -7.94
N ALA A 540 9.48 -25.51 -9.27
CA ALA A 540 10.59 -26.21 -9.92
C ALA A 540 11.92 -25.50 -9.62
N TYR A 541 11.99 -24.17 -9.80
CA TYR A 541 13.16 -23.36 -9.45
C TYR A 541 13.51 -23.44 -7.97
N LEU A 542 12.51 -23.44 -7.09
CA LEU A 542 12.69 -23.57 -5.64
C LEU A 542 13.47 -24.85 -5.32
N SER A 543 13.13 -25.95 -5.98
CA SER A 543 13.76 -27.27 -5.81
C SER A 543 15.18 -27.29 -6.41
N ALA A 544 15.36 -26.71 -7.60
CA ALA A 544 16.67 -26.62 -8.26
C ALA A 544 17.67 -25.78 -7.45
N LEU A 545 17.23 -24.62 -6.95
CA LEU A 545 18.03 -23.74 -6.10
C LEU A 545 18.42 -24.41 -4.78
N ALA A 546 17.50 -25.17 -4.17
CA ALA A 546 17.79 -25.95 -2.96
C ALA A 546 18.85 -27.04 -3.22
N ALA A 547 18.91 -27.59 -4.44
CA ALA A 547 19.95 -28.53 -4.87
C ALA A 547 21.26 -27.85 -5.31
N GLY A 548 21.35 -26.52 -5.23
CA GLY A 548 22.52 -25.74 -5.65
C GLY A 548 22.63 -25.51 -7.16
N SER A 549 21.58 -25.82 -7.93
CA SER A 549 21.52 -25.56 -9.36
C SER A 549 20.93 -24.18 -9.64
N THR A 550 21.73 -23.30 -10.24
CA THR A 550 21.30 -21.97 -10.70
C THR A 550 21.00 -21.95 -12.19
N GLU A 551 21.41 -22.98 -12.94
CA GLU A 551 21.07 -23.16 -14.35
C GLU A 551 19.73 -23.88 -14.49
N THR A 552 19.00 -23.49 -15.54
CA THR A 552 17.72 -24.09 -15.93
C THR A 552 17.73 -24.44 -17.40
N ASP A 553 18.32 -25.59 -17.70
CA ASP A 553 17.78 -26.46 -18.74
C ASP A 553 16.87 -27.49 -18.07
N MET A 554 15.84 -27.02 -17.36
CA MET A 554 14.71 -27.88 -17.02
C MET A 554 13.80 -27.91 -18.24
N VAL A 555 13.85 -29.06 -18.92
CA VAL A 555 13.09 -29.42 -20.12
C VAL A 555 11.61 -29.15 -19.92
N ALA A 556 11.00 -28.61 -20.99
CA ALA A 556 9.60 -28.26 -21.17
C ALA A 556 8.61 -29.37 -20.81
#